data_AF-A0A3M8HG50-F1
#
_entry.id   AF-A0A3M8HG50-F1
#
_cell.length_a   1.000
_cell.length_b   1.000
_cell.length_c   1.000
_cell.angle_alpha   90.00
_cell.angle_beta   90.00
_cell.angle_gamma   90.00
#
_symmetry.space_group_name_H-M   'P 1'
#
loop_
_entity.id
_entity.type
_entity.pdbx_description
1 polymer ?
#
loop_
_entity_poly.entity_id
_entity_poly.type
_entity_poly.pdbx_seq_one_letter_code
_entity_poly.pdbx_strand_id
1 'polypeptide(L)'
;MNENQKGIFYAFAAYGIWGIFPLYWKLLNHVDSLEVLVSRVIWSFVFTFIFILIIKQRHLLMEDLKSLWKNKKLFLSLLAASFVISCNWFLYIYAVNNDHVVDASLGYYINPLITVVFGMIFFNEKLSKLQLCSVLVAFMGVLFLTFGYGKIPWIALLIAFSFAIYSALKKKITLNATRGLVIETLFMLPFALAYYIYIMSTNKMSFLHFNWQTDLYLILGGVVTAYPLILFAKGAKLLPQYVIGFIQYMTPTIVLILGIVLYHEPFTSTELVSFSFIWLAILLFTISTIIESRKKHILNQQTVNSKV
;
A
#
# COMPACT_ATOMS: atom_id res chain seq x y z
N MET A 1 25.56 13.55 2.70
CA MET A 1 24.69 12.85 1.74
C MET A 1 24.12 13.84 0.74
N ASN A 2 24.31 13.58 -0.56
CA ASN A 2 23.64 14.33 -1.63
C ASN A 2 22.11 14.08 -1.59
N GLU A 3 21.30 14.96 -2.19
CA GLU A 3 19.82 14.86 -2.13
C GLU A 3 19.29 13.52 -2.66
N ASN A 4 19.88 13.00 -3.74
CA ASN A 4 19.57 11.66 -4.25
C ASN A 4 19.85 10.55 -3.23
N GLN A 5 20.97 10.63 -2.49
CA GLN A 5 21.29 9.64 -1.46
C GLN A 5 20.30 9.70 -0.30
N LYS A 6 19.85 10.91 0.09
CA LYS A 6 18.79 11.08 1.11
C LYS A 6 17.47 10.49 0.62
N GLY A 7 17.10 10.74 -0.63
CA GLY A 7 15.91 10.18 -1.26
C GLY A 7 15.91 8.64 -1.24
N ILE A 8 17.04 8.04 -1.65
CA ILE A 8 17.24 6.58 -1.62
C ILE A 8 17.07 6.05 -0.20
N PHE A 9 17.76 6.64 0.78
CA PHE A 9 17.65 6.21 2.17
C PHE A 9 16.21 6.25 2.68
N TYR A 10 15.47 7.34 2.43
CA TYR A 10 14.08 7.43 2.85
C TYR A 10 13.17 6.39 2.18
N ALA A 11 13.34 6.14 0.88
CA ALA A 11 12.56 5.14 0.17
C ALA A 11 12.88 3.72 0.67
N PHE A 12 14.16 3.37 0.80
CA PHE A 12 14.58 2.06 1.35
C PHE A 12 14.07 1.86 2.77
N ALA A 13 14.18 2.86 3.65
CA ALA A 13 13.65 2.76 5.01
C ALA A 13 12.13 2.55 5.00
N ALA A 14 11.38 3.29 4.17
CA ALA A 14 9.92 3.13 4.09
C ALA A 14 9.51 1.72 3.62
N TYR A 15 10.04 1.28 2.48
CA TYR A 15 9.71 -0.03 1.90
C TYR A 15 10.27 -1.19 2.73
N GLY A 16 11.38 -0.98 3.46
CA GLY A 16 11.95 -1.96 4.37
C GLY A 16 11.07 -2.16 5.59
N ILE A 17 10.61 -1.07 6.21
CA ILE A 17 9.67 -1.13 7.34
C ILE A 17 8.36 -1.81 6.91
N TRP A 18 7.81 -1.46 5.75
CA TRP A 18 6.64 -2.18 5.20
C TRP A 18 6.92 -3.66 4.96
N GLY A 19 8.13 -4.02 4.51
CA GLY A 19 8.54 -5.40 4.29
C GLY A 19 8.52 -6.25 5.57
N ILE A 20 8.86 -5.67 6.71
CA ILE A 20 8.89 -6.34 8.02
C ILE A 20 7.57 -6.27 8.80
N PHE A 21 6.52 -5.68 8.22
CA PHE A 21 5.19 -5.67 8.84
C PHE A 21 4.66 -7.05 9.26
N PRO A 22 4.95 -8.16 8.56
CA PRO A 22 4.50 -9.47 9.01
C PRO A 22 5.02 -9.83 10.41
N LEU A 23 6.23 -9.38 10.79
CA LEU A 23 6.78 -9.59 12.13
C LEU A 23 5.92 -8.90 13.18
N TYR A 24 5.45 -7.69 12.87
CA TYR A 24 4.66 -6.89 13.79
C TYR A 24 3.24 -7.44 13.96
N TRP A 25 2.55 -7.79 12.87
CA TRP A 25 1.18 -8.29 12.96
C TRP A 25 1.11 -9.68 13.62
N LYS A 26 2.14 -10.52 13.46
CA LYS A 26 2.21 -11.80 14.19
C LYS A 26 2.31 -11.65 15.71
N LEU A 27 2.79 -10.52 16.24
CA LEU A 27 2.72 -10.22 17.69
C LEU A 27 1.28 -10.02 18.20
N LEU A 28 0.34 -9.81 17.29
CA LEU A 28 -1.09 -9.60 17.54
C LEU A 28 -1.94 -10.72 16.94
N ASN A 29 -1.36 -11.90 16.67
CA ASN A 29 -2.09 -13.02 16.06
C ASN A 29 -3.23 -13.57 16.95
N HIS A 30 -3.14 -13.36 18.26
CA HIS A 30 -4.19 -13.71 19.23
C HIS A 30 -5.35 -12.71 19.28
N VAL A 31 -5.19 -11.55 18.64
CA VAL A 31 -6.23 -10.52 18.54
C VAL A 31 -6.95 -10.66 17.20
N ASP A 32 -8.27 -10.50 17.21
CA ASP A 32 -9.05 -10.53 15.96
C ASP A 32 -8.54 -9.50 14.95
N SER A 33 -8.39 -9.91 13.69
CA SER A 33 -7.77 -9.06 12.65
C SER A 33 -8.56 -7.77 12.39
N LEU A 34 -9.87 -7.78 12.62
CA LEU A 34 -10.72 -6.59 12.50
C LEU A 34 -10.53 -5.65 13.70
N GLU A 35 -10.35 -6.19 14.91
CA GLU A 35 -9.94 -5.40 16.08
C GLU A 35 -8.58 -4.72 15.86
N VAL A 36 -7.59 -5.45 15.34
CA VAL A 36 -6.27 -4.89 14.99
C VAL A 36 -6.40 -3.75 13.96
N LEU A 37 -7.21 -3.93 12.91
CA LEU A 37 -7.48 -2.87 11.93
C LEU A 37 -8.10 -1.63 12.60
N VAL A 38 -9.12 -1.83 13.41
CA VAL A 38 -9.86 -0.73 14.05
C VAL A 38 -8.96 0.06 15.00
N SER A 39 -8.16 -0.64 15.82
CA SER A 39 -7.13 -0.02 16.65
C SER A 39 -6.16 0.79 15.81
N ARG A 40 -5.64 0.17 14.74
CA ARG A 40 -4.70 0.79 13.80
C ARG A 40 -5.27 2.07 13.19
N VAL A 41 -6.56 2.11 12.81
CA VAL A 41 -7.23 3.30 12.26
C VAL A 41 -7.29 4.42 13.29
N ILE A 42 -7.76 4.11 14.51
CA ILE A 42 -7.91 5.10 15.60
C ILE A 42 -6.54 5.71 15.94
N TRP A 43 -5.54 4.87 16.21
CA TRP A 43 -4.23 5.36 16.62
C TRP A 43 -3.47 6.00 15.46
N SER A 44 -3.65 5.54 14.20
CA SER A 44 -3.11 6.26 13.03
C SER A 44 -3.68 7.68 12.96
N PHE A 45 -5.00 7.85 13.13
CA PHE A 45 -5.62 9.17 13.16
C PHE A 45 -5.03 10.04 14.28
N VAL A 46 -4.98 9.53 15.50
CA VAL A 46 -4.45 10.26 16.67
C VAL A 46 -3.00 10.71 16.42
N PHE A 47 -2.10 9.80 16.07
CA PHE A 47 -0.68 10.13 15.90
C PHE A 47 -0.44 11.07 14.72
N THR A 48 -1.13 10.85 13.60
CA THR A 48 -0.94 11.69 12.40
C THR A 48 -1.56 13.07 12.58
N PHE A 49 -2.69 13.17 13.29
CA PHE A 49 -3.30 14.44 13.66
C PHE A 49 -2.40 15.23 14.61
N ILE A 50 -1.91 14.60 15.69
CA ILE A 50 -0.94 15.20 16.61
C ILE A 50 0.31 15.67 15.85
N PHE A 51 0.83 14.84 14.95
CA PHE A 51 1.98 15.21 14.12
C PHE A 51 1.71 16.47 13.26
N ILE A 52 0.52 16.59 12.65
CA ILE A 52 0.11 17.81 11.91
C ILE A 52 0.09 19.05 12.82
N LEU A 53 -0.38 18.91 14.06
CA LEU A 53 -0.39 20.01 15.03
C LEU A 53 1.02 20.44 15.38
N ILE A 54 1.94 19.50 15.63
CA ILE A 54 3.34 19.76 15.95
C ILE A 54 4.05 20.50 14.81
N ILE A 55 3.84 20.08 13.56
CA ILE A 55 4.44 20.74 12.38
C ILE A 55 3.68 22.01 11.96
N LYS A 56 2.71 22.47 12.74
CA LYS A 56 1.90 23.69 12.53
C LYS A 56 1.15 23.74 11.19
N GLN A 57 0.84 22.58 10.60
CA GLN A 57 0.10 22.47 9.32
C GLN A 57 -1.42 22.34 9.49
N ARG A 58 -1.95 22.68 10.67
CA ARG A 58 -3.40 22.61 10.94
C ARG A 58 -4.25 23.43 9.95
N HIS A 59 -3.75 24.58 9.51
CA HIS A 59 -4.45 25.47 8.59
C HIS A 59 -4.62 24.82 7.21
N LEU A 60 -3.54 24.20 6.70
CA LEU A 60 -3.54 23.45 5.45
C LEU A 60 -4.49 22.23 5.51
N LEU A 61 -4.55 21.54 6.64
CA LEU A 61 -5.52 20.44 6.83
C LEU A 61 -6.97 20.95 6.76
N MET A 62 -7.26 22.10 7.37
CA MET A 62 -8.59 22.71 7.32
C MET A 62 -8.95 23.18 5.90
N GLU A 63 -7.98 23.71 5.15
CA GLU A 63 -8.16 24.07 3.74
C GLU A 63 -8.47 22.86 2.88
N ASP A 64 -7.73 21.75 3.07
CA ASP A 64 -7.99 20.47 2.38
C ASP A 64 -9.42 19.98 2.64
N LEU A 65 -9.84 19.97 3.91
CA LEU A 65 -11.20 19.56 4.29
C LEU A 65 -12.27 20.47 3.68
N LYS A 66 -12.07 21.79 3.71
CA LYS A 66 -12.99 22.74 3.07
C LYS A 66 -13.07 22.53 1.56
N SER A 67 -11.94 22.29 0.91
CA SER A 67 -11.87 22.02 -0.54
C SER A 67 -12.63 20.74 -0.91
N LEU A 68 -12.41 19.66 -0.15
CA LEU A 68 -13.12 18.39 -0.32
C LEU A 68 -14.63 18.58 -0.10
N TRP A 69 -15.04 19.27 0.97
CA TRP A 69 -16.45 19.49 1.28
C TRP A 69 -17.17 20.29 0.18
N LYS A 70 -16.49 21.26 -0.43
CA LYS A 70 -17.03 22.01 -1.58
C LYS A 70 -17.19 21.14 -2.82
N ASN A 71 -16.32 20.14 -3.01
CA ASN A 71 -16.38 19.22 -4.14
C ASN A 71 -16.88 17.84 -3.70
N LYS A 72 -18.21 17.68 -3.64
CA LYS A 72 -18.87 16.43 -3.24
C LYS A 72 -18.36 15.19 -3.96
N LYS A 73 -17.97 15.31 -5.23
CA LYS A 73 -17.42 14.20 -6.01
C LYS A 73 -16.06 13.75 -5.47
N LEU A 74 -15.16 14.67 -5.16
CA LEU A 74 -13.86 14.35 -4.55
C LEU A 74 -14.02 13.86 -3.12
N PHE A 75 -14.95 14.42 -2.35
CA PHE A 75 -15.28 13.94 -1.01
C PHE A 75 -15.73 12.47 -1.02
N LEU A 76 -16.73 12.13 -1.83
CA LEU A 76 -17.23 10.76 -1.96
C LEU A 76 -16.16 9.81 -2.51
N SER A 77 -15.35 10.28 -3.47
CA SER A 77 -14.22 9.50 -4.00
C SER A 77 -13.19 9.19 -2.92
N LEU A 78 -12.87 10.16 -2.05
CA LEU A 78 -11.95 9.94 -0.94
C LEU A 78 -12.56 9.05 0.14
N LEU A 79 -13.84 9.21 0.47
CA LEU A 79 -14.54 8.33 1.41
C LEU A 79 -14.54 6.88 0.93
N ALA A 80 -14.85 6.64 -0.34
CA ALA A 80 -14.74 5.33 -0.95
C ALA A 80 -13.29 4.81 -0.94
N ALA A 81 -12.32 5.68 -1.24
CA ALA A 81 -10.91 5.31 -1.17
C ALA A 81 -10.49 4.89 0.25
N SER A 82 -10.91 5.63 1.28
CA SER A 82 -10.67 5.33 2.70
C SER A 82 -11.23 3.97 3.11
N PHE A 83 -12.43 3.65 2.63
CA PHE A 83 -13.04 2.35 2.87
C PHE A 83 -12.24 1.23 2.19
N VAL A 84 -11.94 1.38 0.90
CA VAL A 84 -11.22 0.37 0.12
C VAL A 84 -9.81 0.13 0.66
N ILE A 85 -9.07 1.18 1.04
CA ILE A 85 -7.74 1.01 1.64
C ILE A 85 -7.81 0.36 3.02
N SER A 86 -8.88 0.59 3.79
CA SER A 86 -9.11 -0.11 5.05
C SER A 86 -9.37 -1.60 4.82
N CYS A 87 -10.16 -1.96 3.80
CA CYS A 87 -10.32 -3.36 3.38
C CYS A 87 -8.99 -3.98 2.96
N ASN A 88 -8.15 -3.25 2.21
CA ASN A 88 -6.81 -3.70 1.83
C ASN A 88 -5.93 -3.97 3.06
N TRP A 89 -5.93 -3.05 4.03
CA TRP A 89 -5.19 -3.21 5.28
C TRP A 89 -5.67 -4.38 6.11
N PHE A 90 -7.00 -4.57 6.21
CA PHE A 90 -7.59 -5.74 6.86
C PHE A 90 -7.15 -7.02 6.18
N LEU A 91 -7.28 -7.12 4.86
CA LEU A 91 -6.87 -8.31 4.10
C LEU A 91 -5.40 -8.65 4.32
N TYR A 92 -4.54 -7.63 4.40
CA TYR A 92 -3.13 -7.86 4.72
C TYR A 92 -2.90 -8.39 6.13
N ILE A 93 -3.53 -7.78 7.14
CA ILE A 93 -3.42 -8.23 8.54
C ILE A 93 -3.97 -9.66 8.65
N TYR A 94 -5.14 -9.91 8.06
CA TYR A 94 -5.78 -11.22 8.00
C TYR A 94 -4.87 -12.25 7.34
N ALA A 95 -4.26 -11.93 6.19
CA ALA A 95 -3.35 -12.82 5.49
C ALA A 95 -2.15 -13.19 6.35
N VAL A 96 -1.53 -12.21 7.01
CA VAL A 96 -0.41 -12.48 7.91
C VAL A 96 -0.84 -13.33 9.11
N ASN A 97 -1.98 -13.03 9.72
CA ASN A 97 -2.45 -13.73 10.92
C ASN A 97 -2.92 -15.17 10.62
N ASN A 98 -3.32 -15.46 9.38
CA ASN A 98 -3.79 -16.78 8.94
C ASN A 98 -2.80 -17.54 8.03
N ASP A 99 -1.50 -17.24 8.12
CA ASP A 99 -0.44 -17.98 7.40
C ASP A 99 -0.57 -17.94 5.87
N HIS A 100 -0.95 -16.77 5.35
CA HIS A 100 -1.03 -16.43 3.93
C HIS A 100 -0.08 -15.26 3.57
N VAL A 101 1.10 -15.21 4.18
CA VAL A 101 2.13 -14.18 3.94
C VAL A 101 2.67 -14.25 2.50
N VAL A 102 2.85 -15.45 1.95
CA VAL A 102 3.27 -15.67 0.54
C VAL A 102 2.21 -15.13 -0.43
N ASP A 103 0.93 -15.36 -0.18
CA ASP A 103 -0.17 -14.80 -0.98
C ASP A 103 -0.20 -13.26 -0.91
N ALA A 104 0.03 -12.71 0.29
CA ALA A 104 0.11 -11.26 0.46
C ALA A 104 1.27 -10.66 -0.36
N SER A 105 2.45 -11.31 -0.33
CA SER A 105 3.60 -10.90 -1.17
C SER A 105 3.26 -10.93 -2.65
N LEU A 106 2.65 -12.02 -3.14
CA LEU A 106 2.21 -12.16 -4.53
C LEU A 106 1.29 -11.02 -4.93
N GLY A 107 0.30 -10.69 -4.08
CA GLY A 107 -0.59 -9.55 -4.28
C GLY A 107 0.18 -8.25 -4.49
N TYR A 108 1.09 -7.91 -3.58
CA TYR A 108 1.89 -6.68 -3.70
C TYR A 108 2.83 -6.66 -4.91
N TYR A 109 3.32 -7.82 -5.38
CA TYR A 109 4.08 -7.89 -6.64
C TYR A 109 3.23 -7.52 -7.86
N ILE A 110 1.98 -7.99 -7.92
CA ILE A 110 1.08 -7.73 -9.06
C ILE A 110 0.40 -6.35 -8.98
N ASN A 111 0.37 -5.69 -7.81
CA ASN A 111 -0.25 -4.37 -7.61
C ASN A 111 0.06 -3.35 -8.71
N PRO A 112 1.33 -3.11 -9.12
CA PRO A 112 1.64 -2.09 -10.11
C PRO A 112 1.05 -2.42 -11.48
N LEU A 113 1.03 -3.71 -11.85
CA LEU A 113 0.48 -4.19 -13.11
C LEU A 113 -1.04 -3.98 -13.17
N ILE A 114 -1.76 -4.36 -12.10
CA ILE A 114 -3.21 -4.14 -12.01
C ILE A 114 -3.54 -2.64 -11.98
N THR A 115 -2.75 -1.84 -11.26
CA THR A 115 -2.96 -0.38 -11.20
C THR A 115 -2.82 0.28 -12.57
N VAL A 116 -1.89 -0.21 -13.40
CA VAL A 116 -1.66 0.28 -14.76
C VAL A 116 -2.80 -0.13 -15.70
N VAL A 117 -3.33 -1.35 -15.56
CA VAL A 117 -4.55 -1.79 -16.27
C VAL A 117 -5.74 -0.90 -15.89
N PHE A 118 -5.90 -0.56 -14.61
CA PHE A 118 -6.91 0.40 -14.16
C PHE A 118 -6.68 1.80 -14.76
N GLY A 119 -5.43 2.25 -14.85
CA GLY A 119 -5.03 3.47 -15.58
C GLY A 119 -5.56 3.50 -17.01
N MET A 120 -5.36 2.40 -17.74
CA MET A 120 -5.85 2.23 -19.10
C MET A 120 -7.38 2.27 -19.18
N ILE A 121 -8.08 1.47 -18.35
CA ILE A 121 -9.54 1.31 -18.42
C ILE A 121 -10.29 2.59 -17.99
N PHE A 122 -9.89 3.19 -16.87
CA PHE A 122 -10.65 4.30 -16.26
C PHE A 122 -10.16 5.68 -16.67
N PHE A 123 -8.91 5.80 -17.13
CA PHE A 123 -8.29 7.09 -17.45
C PHE A 123 -7.81 7.20 -18.90
N ASN A 124 -8.08 6.19 -19.73
CA ASN A 124 -7.65 6.12 -21.14
C ASN A 124 -6.12 6.29 -21.30
N GLU A 125 -5.34 5.85 -20.30
CA GLU A 125 -3.89 5.86 -20.39
C GLU A 125 -3.43 4.82 -21.42
N LYS A 126 -2.53 5.23 -22.32
CA LYS A 126 -1.98 4.32 -23.33
C LYS A 126 -0.86 3.51 -22.73
N LEU A 127 -1.00 2.19 -22.76
CA LEU A 127 0.07 1.27 -22.39
C LEU A 127 1.03 1.08 -23.56
N SER A 128 2.32 1.04 -23.27
CA SER A 128 3.28 0.57 -24.26
C SER A 128 3.16 -0.94 -24.47
N LYS A 129 3.70 -1.41 -25.59
CA LYS A 129 3.73 -2.85 -25.92
C LYS A 129 4.43 -3.68 -24.83
N LEU A 130 5.47 -3.13 -24.19
CA LEU A 130 6.18 -3.80 -23.10
C LEU A 130 5.34 -3.86 -21.82
N GLN A 131 4.62 -2.80 -21.46
CA GLN A 131 3.66 -2.83 -20.35
C GLN A 131 2.55 -3.86 -20.59
N LEU A 132 1.97 -3.89 -21.79
CA LEU A 132 0.97 -4.90 -22.12
C LEU A 132 1.52 -6.33 -22.02
N CYS A 133 2.73 -6.56 -22.55
CA CYS A 133 3.42 -7.84 -22.42
C CYS A 133 3.65 -8.22 -20.96
N SER A 134 4.09 -7.29 -20.10
CA SER A 134 4.26 -7.54 -18.67
C SER A 134 2.96 -7.97 -17.98
N VAL A 135 1.83 -7.34 -18.33
CA VAL A 135 0.52 -7.70 -17.78
C VAL A 135 0.13 -9.13 -18.20
N LEU A 136 0.34 -9.48 -19.48
CA LEU A 136 0.05 -10.83 -19.97
C LEU A 136 0.94 -11.90 -19.32
N VAL A 137 2.23 -11.61 -19.13
CA VAL A 137 3.17 -12.51 -18.45
C VAL A 137 2.75 -12.73 -17.01
N ALA A 138 2.38 -11.68 -16.28
CA ALA A 138 1.90 -11.82 -14.90
C ALA A 138 0.58 -12.59 -14.83
N PHE A 139 -0.33 -12.35 -15.78
CA PHE A 139 -1.59 -13.07 -15.87
C PHE A 139 -1.37 -14.58 -16.08
N MET A 140 -0.40 -14.97 -16.93
CA MET A 140 -0.01 -16.38 -17.09
C MET A 140 0.54 -16.97 -15.79
N GLY A 141 1.36 -16.22 -15.03
CA GLY A 141 1.85 -16.67 -13.71
C GLY A 141 0.70 -16.95 -12.73
N VAL A 142 -0.24 -16.01 -12.61
CA VAL A 142 -1.44 -16.17 -11.75
C VAL A 142 -2.31 -17.35 -12.19
N LEU A 143 -2.50 -17.54 -13.51
CA LEU A 143 -3.23 -18.70 -14.03
C LEU A 143 -2.51 -20.01 -13.72
N PHE A 144 -1.20 -20.07 -13.91
CA PHE A 144 -0.41 -21.26 -13.62
C PHE A 144 -0.54 -21.65 -12.14
N LEU A 145 -0.45 -20.67 -11.23
CA LEU A 145 -0.66 -20.89 -9.80
C LEU A 145 -2.08 -21.40 -9.50
N THR A 146 -3.09 -20.79 -10.14
CA THR A 146 -4.50 -21.15 -9.97
C THR A 146 -4.78 -22.59 -10.38
N PHE A 147 -4.28 -23.01 -11.55
CA PHE A 147 -4.44 -24.37 -12.03
C PHE A 147 -3.60 -25.37 -11.24
N GLY A 148 -2.40 -24.98 -10.82
CA GLY A 148 -1.50 -25.83 -10.04
C GLY A 148 -2.06 -26.23 -8.68
N TYR A 149 -2.73 -25.32 -7.97
CA TYR A 149 -3.39 -25.63 -6.69
C TYR A 149 -4.83 -26.11 -6.83
N GLY A 150 -5.45 -25.93 -8.00
CA GLY A 150 -6.90 -26.06 -8.16
C GLY A 150 -7.71 -25.02 -7.36
N LYS A 151 -7.06 -23.95 -6.87
CA LYS A 151 -7.67 -22.86 -6.11
C LYS A 151 -7.12 -21.52 -6.58
N ILE A 152 -8.01 -20.53 -6.66
CA ILE A 152 -7.66 -19.17 -7.03
C ILE A 152 -6.92 -18.49 -5.85
N PRO A 153 -5.80 -17.78 -6.08
CA PRO A 153 -5.08 -17.04 -5.04
C PRO A 153 -5.86 -15.77 -4.66
N TRP A 154 -6.98 -15.95 -3.99
CA TRP A 154 -7.98 -14.91 -3.76
C TRP A 154 -7.45 -13.77 -2.88
N ILE A 155 -6.60 -14.04 -1.89
CA ILE A 155 -5.97 -13.00 -1.04
C ILE A 155 -5.09 -12.08 -1.90
N ALA A 156 -4.20 -12.67 -2.70
CA ALA A 156 -3.31 -11.92 -3.60
C ALA A 156 -4.12 -11.02 -4.55
N LEU A 157 -5.18 -11.57 -5.16
CA LEU A 157 -6.05 -10.83 -6.06
C LEU A 157 -6.79 -9.71 -5.33
N LEU A 158 -7.42 -9.97 -4.17
CA LEU A 158 -8.14 -8.94 -3.44
C LEU A 158 -7.22 -7.81 -2.98
N ILE A 159 -6.00 -8.11 -2.52
CA ILE A 159 -4.99 -7.08 -2.20
C ILE A 159 -4.68 -6.24 -3.44
N ALA A 160 -4.47 -6.86 -4.60
CA ALA A 160 -4.12 -6.16 -5.83
C ALA A 160 -5.25 -5.30 -6.39
N PHE A 161 -6.45 -5.86 -6.47
CA PHE A 161 -7.62 -5.14 -6.95
C PHE A 161 -8.03 -4.02 -6.00
N SER A 162 -8.04 -4.25 -4.68
CA SER A 162 -8.35 -3.18 -3.71
C SER A 162 -7.34 -2.03 -3.80
N PHE A 163 -6.05 -2.32 -3.94
CA PHE A 163 -5.04 -1.27 -4.10
C PHE A 163 -5.19 -0.49 -5.43
N ALA A 164 -5.52 -1.19 -6.52
CA ALA A 164 -5.75 -0.55 -7.82
C ALA A 164 -7.02 0.33 -7.81
N ILE A 165 -8.10 -0.14 -7.20
CA ILE A 165 -9.35 0.63 -7.00
C ILE A 165 -9.05 1.87 -6.15
N TYR A 166 -8.35 1.70 -5.02
CA TYR A 166 -7.91 2.80 -4.17
C TYR A 166 -7.10 3.85 -4.96
N SER A 167 -6.11 3.39 -5.73
CA SER A 167 -5.26 4.25 -6.55
C SER A 167 -6.05 5.02 -7.62
N ALA A 168 -7.03 4.38 -8.24
CA ALA A 168 -7.94 5.01 -9.20
C ALA A 168 -8.82 6.08 -8.52
N LEU A 169 -9.44 5.77 -7.38
CA LEU A 169 -10.27 6.71 -6.62
C LEU A 169 -9.48 7.92 -6.12
N LYS A 170 -8.20 7.73 -5.80
CA LYS A 170 -7.31 8.80 -5.30
C LYS A 170 -6.59 9.57 -6.41
N LYS A 171 -6.62 9.11 -7.66
CA LYS A 171 -5.86 9.67 -8.80
C LYS A 171 -6.05 11.19 -8.99
N LYS A 172 -7.26 11.71 -8.78
CA LYS A 172 -7.59 13.14 -8.96
C LYS A 172 -7.46 13.97 -7.67
N ILE A 173 -7.09 13.35 -6.55
CA ILE A 173 -7.04 13.98 -5.24
C ILE A 173 -5.61 14.43 -4.96
N THR A 174 -5.39 15.74 -4.93
CA THR A 174 -4.09 16.34 -4.66
C THR A 174 -3.95 16.67 -3.18
N LEU A 175 -3.64 15.66 -2.36
CA LEU A 175 -3.34 15.83 -0.95
C LEU A 175 -1.90 15.46 -0.67
N ASN A 176 -1.27 16.18 0.27
CA ASN A 176 -0.01 15.72 0.83
C ASN A 176 -0.22 14.37 1.53
N ALA A 177 0.73 13.43 1.39
CA ALA A 177 0.59 12.07 1.92
C ALA A 177 0.15 12.02 3.41
N THR A 178 0.74 12.84 4.27
CA THR A 178 0.40 12.88 5.70
C THR A 178 -0.98 13.47 5.96
N ARG A 179 -1.34 14.56 5.27
CA ARG A 179 -2.69 15.17 5.35
C ARG A 179 -3.76 14.23 4.81
N GLY A 180 -3.45 13.52 3.72
CA GLY A 180 -4.29 12.48 3.14
C GLY A 180 -4.59 11.37 4.14
N LEU A 181 -3.56 10.83 4.81
CA LEU A 181 -3.73 9.78 5.81
C LEU A 181 -4.61 10.22 6.99
N VAL A 182 -4.46 11.45 7.47
CA VAL A 182 -5.32 12.01 8.53
C VAL A 182 -6.77 12.04 8.09
N ILE A 183 -7.06 12.50 6.87
CA ILE A 183 -8.44 12.58 6.37
C ILE A 183 -8.99 11.18 6.10
N GLU A 184 -8.17 10.26 5.58
CA GLU A 184 -8.59 8.88 5.30
C GLU A 184 -8.97 8.16 6.59
N THR A 185 -8.14 8.28 7.63
CA THR A 185 -8.40 7.69 8.95
C THR A 185 -9.52 8.41 9.70
N LEU A 186 -9.68 9.73 9.52
CA LEU A 186 -10.82 10.49 10.05
C LEU A 186 -12.15 9.99 9.48
N PHE A 187 -12.21 9.68 8.19
CA PHE A 187 -13.42 9.13 7.55
C PHE A 187 -13.77 7.74 8.08
N MET A 188 -12.77 6.94 8.44
CA MET A 188 -12.96 5.60 8.98
C MET A 188 -13.17 5.60 10.51
N LEU A 189 -12.81 6.68 11.19
CA LEU A 189 -12.92 6.83 12.64
C LEU A 189 -14.33 6.53 13.21
N PRO A 190 -15.46 7.05 12.66
CA PRO A 190 -16.78 6.73 13.20
C PRO A 190 -17.11 5.22 13.12
N PHE A 191 -16.70 4.55 12.03
CA PHE A 191 -16.90 3.11 11.87
C PHE A 191 -16.02 2.32 12.85
N ALA A 192 -14.77 2.75 13.03
CA ALA A 192 -13.83 2.18 13.98
C ALA A 192 -14.35 2.27 15.42
N LEU A 193 -14.82 3.45 15.84
CA LEU A 193 -15.40 3.65 17.16
C LEU A 193 -16.68 2.84 17.37
N ALA A 194 -17.57 2.79 16.37
CA ALA A 194 -18.78 1.98 16.44
C ALA A 194 -18.46 0.48 16.61
N TYR A 195 -17.44 -0.03 15.90
CA TYR A 195 -17.01 -1.41 16.06
C TYR A 195 -16.42 -1.69 17.44
N TYR A 196 -15.60 -0.79 17.99
CA TYR A 196 -15.11 -0.89 19.37
C TYR A 196 -16.23 -0.92 20.40
N ILE A 197 -17.24 -0.06 20.27
CA ILE A 197 -18.43 -0.09 21.15
C ILE A 197 -19.15 -1.45 21.05
N TYR A 198 -19.26 -2.01 19.84
CA TYR A 198 -19.88 -3.31 19.60
C TYR A 198 -19.09 -4.50 20.18
N ILE A 199 -17.77 -4.56 20.01
CA ILE A 199 -16.97 -5.67 20.59
C ILE A 199 -16.83 -5.54 22.11
N MET A 200 -16.86 -4.31 22.63
CA MET A 200 -16.92 -4.04 24.07
C MET A 200 -18.24 -4.57 24.66
N SER A 201 -19.39 -4.32 24.01
CA SER A 201 -20.69 -4.80 24.50
C SER A 201 -20.88 -6.32 24.39
N THR A 202 -20.06 -7.00 23.58
CA THR A 202 -20.08 -8.46 23.41
C THR A 202 -18.98 -9.19 24.19
N ASN A 203 -18.18 -8.48 25.02
CA ASN A 203 -17.03 -9.01 25.76
C ASN A 203 -15.99 -9.73 24.85
N LYS A 204 -15.85 -9.27 23.60
CA LYS A 204 -14.89 -9.81 22.61
C LYS A 204 -13.68 -8.89 22.41
N MET A 205 -13.63 -7.76 23.10
CA MET A 205 -12.55 -6.78 23.00
C MET A 205 -11.28 -7.32 23.69
N SER A 206 -10.15 -7.30 22.99
CA SER A 206 -8.83 -7.66 23.54
C SER A 206 -8.15 -6.45 24.17
N PHE A 207 -8.33 -5.26 23.57
CA PHE A 207 -7.77 -4.01 24.07
C PHE A 207 -8.26 -3.71 25.49
N LEU A 208 -7.33 -3.44 26.40
CA LEU A 208 -7.50 -3.25 27.85
C LEU A 208 -7.99 -4.48 28.63
N HIS A 209 -8.17 -5.63 27.97
CA HIS A 209 -8.74 -6.84 28.58
C HIS A 209 -7.80 -8.05 28.51
N PHE A 210 -6.77 -8.04 27.64
CA PHE A 210 -5.81 -9.14 27.52
C PHE A 210 -4.53 -8.91 28.34
N ASN A 211 -3.65 -7.98 27.93
CA ASN A 211 -2.49 -7.53 28.70
C ASN A 211 -1.93 -6.19 28.18
N TRP A 212 -1.11 -5.53 29.00
CA TRP A 212 -0.54 -4.22 28.67
C TRP A 212 0.36 -4.23 27.42
N GLN A 213 1.02 -5.36 27.11
CA GLN A 213 1.87 -5.49 25.93
C GLN A 213 1.05 -5.46 24.64
N THR A 214 -0.07 -6.17 24.63
CA THR A 214 -1.04 -6.19 23.52
C THR A 214 -1.61 -4.80 23.32
N ASP A 215 -1.96 -4.10 24.40
CA ASP A 215 -2.47 -2.73 24.32
C ASP A 215 -1.42 -1.78 23.72
N LEU A 216 -0.17 -1.90 24.17
CA LEU A 216 0.94 -1.12 23.62
C LEU A 216 1.14 -1.40 22.13
N TYR A 217 1.09 -2.66 21.70
CA TYR A 217 1.18 -3.02 20.29
C TYR A 217 -0.03 -2.50 19.50
N LEU A 218 -1.25 -2.65 20.00
CA LEU A 218 -2.45 -2.10 19.37
C LEU A 218 -2.35 -0.57 19.19
N ILE A 219 -1.83 0.15 20.18
CA ILE A 219 -1.54 1.60 20.09
C ILE A 219 -0.47 1.87 19.05
N LEU A 220 0.69 1.22 19.14
CA LEU A 220 1.82 1.45 18.25
C LEU A 220 1.53 1.09 16.79
N GLY A 221 0.49 0.30 16.50
CA GLY A 221 0.08 -0.06 15.14
C GLY A 221 -0.24 1.18 14.30
N GLY A 222 -0.72 2.24 14.94
CA GLY A 222 -0.89 3.55 14.31
C GLY A 222 0.43 4.20 13.88
N VAL A 223 1.45 4.18 14.75
CA VAL A 223 2.78 4.73 14.45
C VAL A 223 3.47 3.92 13.36
N VAL A 224 3.43 2.59 13.46
CA VAL A 224 3.99 1.65 12.49
C VAL A 224 3.42 1.90 11.09
N THR A 225 2.16 2.34 11.00
CA THR A 225 1.51 2.71 9.73
C THR A 225 1.94 4.08 9.21
N ALA A 226 1.93 5.09 10.09
CA ALA A 226 2.15 6.48 9.71
C ALA A 226 3.61 6.80 9.38
N TYR A 227 4.56 6.19 10.11
CA TYR A 227 5.98 6.54 10.02
C TYR A 227 6.59 6.21 8.64
N PRO A 228 6.40 5.01 8.06
CA PRO A 228 6.88 4.70 6.70
C PRO A 228 6.28 5.63 5.64
N LEU A 229 5.03 6.07 5.79
CA LEU A 229 4.39 7.00 4.86
C LEU A 229 5.09 8.37 4.86
N ILE A 230 5.54 8.86 6.01
CA ILE A 230 6.32 10.10 6.09
C ILE A 230 7.67 9.93 5.39
N LEU A 231 8.36 8.81 5.60
CA LEU A 231 9.61 8.50 4.93
C LEU A 231 9.41 8.39 3.42
N PHE A 232 8.41 7.63 2.97
CA PHE A 232 8.03 7.50 1.56
C PHE A 232 7.75 8.87 0.93
N ALA A 233 6.97 9.73 1.58
CA ALA A 233 6.64 11.05 1.07
C ALA A 233 7.87 11.96 0.94
N LYS A 234 8.88 11.81 1.79
CA LYS A 234 10.17 12.50 1.66
C LYS A 234 11.00 11.90 0.52
N GLY A 235 11.08 10.58 0.42
CA GLY A 235 11.81 9.87 -0.64
C GLY A 235 11.25 10.16 -2.03
N ALA A 236 9.93 10.06 -2.20
CA ALA A 236 9.24 10.27 -3.48
C ALA A 236 9.37 11.70 -4.03
N LYS A 237 9.61 12.70 -3.18
CA LYS A 237 9.90 14.07 -3.62
C LYS A 237 11.32 14.26 -4.13
N LEU A 238 12.26 13.42 -3.69
CA LEU A 238 13.68 13.54 -4.00
C LEU A 238 14.11 12.58 -5.11
N LEU A 239 13.27 11.62 -5.49
CA LEU A 239 13.61 10.57 -6.43
C LEU A 239 12.72 10.58 -7.68
N PRO A 240 13.29 10.25 -8.85
CA PRO A 240 12.48 9.97 -10.03
C PRO A 240 11.50 8.82 -9.79
N GLN A 241 10.33 8.88 -10.43
CA GLN A 241 9.27 7.89 -10.27
C GLN A 241 9.72 6.46 -10.57
N TYR A 242 10.60 6.26 -11.56
CA TYR A 242 11.11 4.92 -11.89
C TYR A 242 11.99 4.32 -10.79
N VAL A 243 12.68 5.16 -10.00
CA VAL A 243 13.51 4.70 -8.86
C VAL A 243 12.60 4.25 -7.72
N ILE A 244 11.57 5.05 -7.39
CA ILE A 244 10.56 4.67 -6.40
C ILE A 244 9.85 3.39 -6.81
N GLY A 245 9.42 3.31 -8.08
CA GLY A 245 8.77 2.14 -8.65
C GLY A 245 9.65 0.88 -8.65
N PHE A 246 10.98 1.02 -8.67
CA PHE A 246 11.89 -0.12 -8.52
C PHE A 246 12.08 -0.52 -7.05
N ILE A 247 12.37 0.45 -6.17
CA ILE A 247 12.62 0.19 -4.74
C ILE A 247 11.38 -0.42 -4.07
N GLN A 248 10.17 -0.11 -4.54
CA GLN A 248 8.94 -0.65 -3.95
C GLN A 248 8.87 -2.19 -3.96
N TYR A 249 9.52 -2.86 -4.93
CA TYR A 249 9.54 -4.32 -5.01
C TYR A 249 10.36 -4.98 -3.90
N MET A 250 11.11 -4.19 -3.13
CA MET A 250 11.77 -4.66 -1.92
C MET A 250 10.76 -5.15 -0.88
N THR A 251 9.62 -4.46 -0.71
CA THR A 251 8.58 -4.85 0.25
C THR A 251 8.06 -6.28 0.02
N PRO A 252 7.47 -6.63 -1.14
CA PRO A 252 6.99 -7.99 -1.37
C PRO A 252 8.11 -9.03 -1.33
N THR A 253 9.35 -8.67 -1.70
CA THR A 253 10.50 -9.59 -1.58
C THR A 253 10.82 -9.94 -0.14
N ILE A 254 10.86 -8.94 0.76
CA ILE A 254 11.07 -9.18 2.20
C ILE A 254 9.91 -10.01 2.76
N VAL A 255 8.66 -9.66 2.43
CA VAL A 255 7.46 -10.39 2.88
C VAL A 255 7.51 -11.85 2.41
N LEU A 256 7.93 -12.13 1.17
CA LEU A 256 8.10 -13.48 0.64
C LEU A 256 9.14 -14.26 1.44
N ILE A 257 10.31 -13.66 1.69
CA ILE A 257 11.38 -14.29 2.48
C ILE A 257 10.89 -14.60 3.89
N LEU A 258 10.16 -13.68 4.53
CA LEU A 258 9.57 -13.91 5.85
C LEU A 258 8.56 -15.07 5.82
N GLY A 259 7.66 -15.12 4.83
CA GLY A 259 6.71 -16.21 4.65
C GLY A 259 7.40 -17.57 4.55
N ILE A 260 8.40 -17.69 3.67
CA ILE A 260 9.08 -18.98 3.40
C ILE A 260 10.04 -19.37 4.53
N VAL A 261 10.92 -18.44 4.94
CA VAL A 261 12.06 -18.78 5.81
C VAL A 261 11.68 -18.73 7.28
N LEU A 262 10.91 -17.73 7.71
CA LEU A 262 10.58 -17.53 9.11
C LEU A 262 9.27 -18.21 9.50
N TYR A 263 8.25 -18.11 8.64
CA TYR A 263 6.93 -18.70 8.92
C TYR A 263 6.73 -20.07 8.28
N HIS A 264 7.71 -20.56 7.51
CA HIS A 264 7.70 -21.89 6.91
C HIS A 264 6.44 -22.17 6.07
N GLU A 265 5.89 -21.13 5.44
CA GLU A 265 4.77 -21.29 4.53
C GLU A 265 5.18 -22.10 3.29
N PRO A 266 4.27 -22.93 2.73
CA PRO A 266 4.57 -23.73 1.56
C PRO A 266 5.06 -22.87 0.40
N PHE A 267 6.18 -23.28 -0.20
CA PHE A 267 6.71 -22.70 -1.42
C PHE A 267 7.18 -23.82 -2.34
N THR A 268 6.24 -24.46 -3.02
CA THR A 268 6.48 -25.59 -3.91
C THR A 268 7.02 -25.14 -5.27
N SER A 269 7.32 -26.10 -6.14
CA SER A 269 7.72 -25.82 -7.53
C SER A 269 6.66 -25.02 -8.30
N THR A 270 5.38 -25.14 -7.93
CA THR A 270 4.28 -24.39 -8.57
C THR A 270 4.40 -22.89 -8.31
N GLU A 271 4.65 -22.51 -7.05
CA GLU A 271 4.91 -21.15 -6.60
C GLU A 271 6.14 -20.63 -7.30
N LEU A 272 7.25 -21.38 -7.30
CA LEU A 272 8.50 -20.94 -7.91
C LEU A 272 8.32 -20.59 -9.39
N VAL A 273 7.61 -21.43 -10.14
CA VAL A 273 7.32 -21.16 -11.57
C VAL A 273 6.42 -19.94 -11.71
N SER A 274 5.34 -19.84 -10.93
CA SER A 274 4.45 -18.67 -10.94
C SER A 274 5.19 -17.37 -10.62
N PHE A 275 5.93 -17.33 -9.51
CA PHE A 275 6.75 -16.18 -9.11
C PHE A 275 7.81 -15.84 -10.15
N SER A 276 8.35 -16.82 -10.87
CA SER A 276 9.28 -16.55 -11.99
C SER A 276 8.60 -15.78 -13.13
N PHE A 277 7.35 -16.12 -13.48
CA PHE A 277 6.55 -15.30 -14.41
C PHE A 277 6.32 -13.89 -13.84
N ILE A 278 5.98 -13.76 -12.55
CA ILE A 278 5.75 -12.46 -11.93
C ILE A 278 7.03 -11.59 -11.92
N TRP A 279 8.18 -12.16 -11.57
CA TRP A 279 9.46 -11.44 -11.59
C TRP A 279 9.85 -11.03 -13.01
N LEU A 280 9.62 -11.89 -14.00
CA LEU A 280 9.83 -11.54 -15.41
C LEU A 280 8.90 -10.39 -15.83
N ALA A 281 7.63 -10.44 -15.46
CA ALA A 281 6.68 -9.36 -15.72
C ALA A 281 7.13 -8.04 -15.10
N ILE A 282 7.59 -8.06 -13.85
CA ILE A 282 8.12 -6.88 -13.15
C ILE A 282 9.35 -6.33 -13.84
N LEU A 283 10.25 -7.19 -14.30
CA LEU A 283 11.45 -6.79 -15.03
C LEU A 283 11.06 -6.07 -16.34
N LEU A 284 10.17 -6.66 -17.13
CA LEU A 284 9.64 -6.07 -18.36
C LEU A 284 8.95 -4.73 -18.10
N PHE A 285 8.11 -4.67 -17.07
CA PHE A 285 7.39 -3.47 -16.67
C PHE A 285 8.36 -2.35 -16.28
N THR A 286 9.36 -2.66 -15.45
CA THR A 286 10.36 -1.71 -14.98
C THR A 286 11.19 -1.17 -16.14
N ILE A 287 11.66 -2.04 -17.04
CA ILE A 287 12.38 -1.64 -18.25
C ILE A 287 11.53 -0.67 -19.08
N SER A 288 10.24 -0.98 -19.27
CA SER A 288 9.31 -0.11 -19.97
C SER A 288 9.18 1.26 -19.32
N THR A 289 8.98 1.32 -18.00
CA THR A 289 8.85 2.57 -17.25
C THR A 289 10.12 3.42 -17.36
N ILE A 290 11.30 2.80 -17.33
CA ILE A 290 12.59 3.51 -17.50
C ILE A 290 12.69 4.11 -18.90
N ILE A 291 12.39 3.33 -19.95
CA ILE A 291 12.46 3.79 -21.35
C ILE A 291 11.50 4.97 -21.57
N GLU A 292 10.25 4.86 -21.10
CA GLU A 292 9.25 5.93 -21.21
C GLU A 292 9.65 7.19 -20.44
N SER A 293 10.16 7.03 -19.22
CA SER A 293 10.61 8.14 -18.39
C SER A 293 11.78 8.90 -19.02
N ARG A 294 12.76 8.17 -19.59
CA ARG A 294 13.89 8.77 -20.32
C ARG A 294 13.44 9.51 -21.58
N LYS A 295 12.56 8.90 -22.38
CA LYS A 295 12.02 9.53 -23.60
C LYS A 295 11.31 10.86 -23.29
N LYS A 296 10.52 10.89 -22.21
CA LYS A 296 9.81 12.09 -21.75
C LYS A 296 10.78 13.19 -21.28
N HIS A 297 11.86 12.82 -20.59
CA HIS A 297 12.88 13.77 -20.16
C HIS A 297 13.61 14.43 -21.33
N ILE A 298 14.00 13.64 -22.34
CA ILE A 298 14.66 14.14 -23.56
C ILE A 298 13.75 15.11 -24.32
N LEU A 299 12.46 14.77 -24.52
CA LEU A 299 11.50 15.67 -25.17
C LEU A 299 11.35 17.00 -24.41
N ASN A 300 11.27 16.95 -23.09
CA ASN A 300 11.13 18.16 -22.27
C ASN A 300 12.36 19.07 -22.39
N GLN A 301 13.58 18.50 -22.43
CA GLN A 301 14.80 19.29 -22.63
C GLN A 301 14.87 19.93 -24.02
N GLN A 302 14.47 19.20 -25.07
CA GLN A 302 14.42 19.77 -26.43
C GLN A 302 13.40 20.90 -26.55
N THR A 303 12.24 20.79 -25.89
CA THR A 303 11.19 21.83 -25.91
C THR A 303 11.60 23.09 -25.16
N VAL A 304 12.43 22.97 -24.11
CA VAL A 304 13.00 24.11 -23.38
C VAL A 304 14.08 24.79 -24.23
N ASN A 305 14.98 24.02 -24.85
CA ASN A 305 16.03 24.57 -25.70
C ASN A 305 15.53 25.18 -27.01
N SER A 306 14.34 24.80 -27.51
CA SER A 306 13.73 25.42 -28.69
C SER A 306 12.96 26.71 -28.40
N LYS A 307 12.80 27.08 -27.13
CA LYS A 307 12.10 28.30 -26.67
C LYS A 307 13.06 29.37 -26.16
N VAL A 308 14.35 29.08 -26.12
CA VAL A 308 15.46 30.00 -25.85
C VAL A 308 16.09 30.37 -27.18
#